data_AF-A0A920NBZ2-F1
#
_entry.id   AF-A0A920NBZ2-F1
#
_cell.length_a   1.000
_cell.length_b   1.000
_cell.length_c   1.000
_cell.angle_alpha   90.00
_cell.angle_beta   90.00
_cell.angle_gamma   90.00
#
_symmetry.space_group_name_H-M   'P 1'
#
loop_
_entity.id
_entity.type
_entity.pdbx_description
1 polymer ?
#
loop_
_entity_poly.entity_id
_entity_poly.type
_entity_poly.pdbx_seq_one_letter_code
_entity_poly.pdbx_strand_id
1 'polypeptide(L)'
;MISSCGRAWANRLELRGSFAIFQKIRNRPGFFRRLSRRRWSNYCAQISKIKWSRSQKGFFESAINLGYRETRDMNYPDASGVGPFPCNNPNGIRISTAVGHLSQARHRLNLTVSPNSTVNKIILDKQKVSSLEVESGGVHTSHGENVVLAQVL
;
A
#
# COMPACT_ATOMS: atom_id res chain seq x y z
N MET A 1 -4.34 1.30 -28.67
CA MET A 1 -5.10 0.49 -27.68
C MET A 1 -4.93 1.04 -26.25
N ILE A 2 -5.35 2.29 -25.99
CA ILE A 2 -5.35 2.88 -24.62
C ILE A 2 -6.60 3.78 -24.50
N SER A 3 -7.81 3.21 -24.58
CA SER A 3 -9.05 4.00 -24.44
C SER A 3 -10.12 3.39 -23.51
N SER A 4 -9.77 2.36 -22.73
CA SER A 4 -10.77 1.65 -21.89
C SER A 4 -10.48 1.62 -20.38
N CYS A 5 -9.31 2.06 -19.89
CA CYS A 5 -8.98 1.88 -18.46
C CYS A 5 -9.70 2.87 -17.51
N GLY A 6 -10.13 4.04 -17.99
CA GLY A 6 -10.70 5.10 -17.12
C GLY A 6 -12.19 4.97 -16.79
N ARG A 7 -12.96 4.17 -17.52
CA ARG A 7 -14.43 4.03 -17.30
C ARG A 7 -14.82 2.92 -16.34
N ALA A 8 -13.90 2.04 -15.95
CA ALA A 8 -14.22 0.86 -15.16
C ALA A 8 -14.36 1.10 -13.64
N TRP A 9 -13.93 2.26 -13.12
CA TRP A 9 -13.85 2.51 -11.67
C TRP A 9 -14.99 3.35 -11.08
N ALA A 10 -15.83 4.02 -11.87
CA ALA A 10 -16.75 5.02 -11.32
C ALA A 10 -18.17 4.50 -10.95
N ASN A 11 -18.63 3.38 -11.52
CA ASN A 11 -20.07 3.04 -11.53
C ASN A 11 -20.47 1.74 -10.81
N ARG A 12 -19.77 1.33 -9.74
CA ARG A 12 -20.20 0.17 -8.93
C ARG A 12 -20.33 0.57 -7.46
N LEU A 13 -21.53 0.38 -6.88
CA LEU A 13 -21.88 0.65 -5.47
C LEU A 13 -20.89 0.06 -4.45
N GLU A 14 -20.15 -0.99 -4.84
CA GLU A 14 -19.08 -1.64 -4.06
C GLU A 14 -17.87 -0.73 -3.75
N LEU A 15 -17.63 0.32 -4.55
CA LEU A 15 -16.41 1.13 -4.44
C LEU A 15 -16.46 2.23 -3.37
N ARG A 16 -17.65 2.56 -2.84
CA ARG A 16 -17.78 3.53 -1.74
C ARG A 16 -17.05 3.05 -0.47
N GLY A 17 -17.11 1.75 -0.17
CA GLY A 17 -16.37 1.15 0.96
C GLY A 17 -14.86 1.15 0.73
N SER A 18 -14.43 0.76 -0.47
CA SER A 18 -13.02 0.69 -0.84
C SER A 18 -12.32 2.06 -0.81
N PHE A 19 -13.00 3.11 -1.27
CA PHE A 19 -12.44 4.47 -1.21
C PHE A 19 -12.27 4.97 0.23
N ALA A 20 -13.23 4.68 1.12
CA ALA A 20 -13.12 5.02 2.53
C ALA A 20 -11.95 4.28 3.21
N ILE A 21 -11.76 3.00 2.90
CA ILE A 21 -10.62 2.20 3.39
C ILE A 21 -9.30 2.78 2.89
N PHE A 22 -9.22 3.10 1.59
CA PHE A 22 -8.04 3.72 0.98
C PHE A 22 -7.70 5.06 1.66
N GLN A 23 -8.69 5.92 1.89
CA GLN A 23 -8.49 7.17 2.62
C GLN A 23 -8.00 6.94 4.05
N LYS A 24 -8.52 5.92 4.74
CA LYS A 24 -8.10 5.57 6.11
C LYS A 24 -6.66 5.07 6.17
N ILE A 25 -6.23 4.27 5.19
CA ILE A 25 -4.84 3.81 5.05
C ILE A 25 -3.94 5.01 4.76
N ARG A 26 -4.31 5.85 3.79
CA ARG A 26 -3.57 7.05 3.38
C ARG A 26 -3.40 8.03 4.54
N ASN A 27 -4.49 8.37 5.22
CA ASN A 27 -4.53 9.43 6.23
C ASN A 27 -4.18 8.96 7.65
N ARG A 28 -3.63 7.74 7.82
CA ARG A 28 -3.37 7.18 9.14
C ARG A 28 -2.34 8.04 9.90
N PRO A 29 -2.65 8.52 11.11
CA PRO A 29 -1.68 9.26 11.92
C PRO A 29 -0.66 8.30 12.54
N GLY A 30 0.64 8.56 12.36
CA GLY A 30 1.72 7.76 12.97
C GLY A 30 3.10 8.43 12.83
N PHE A 31 3.90 8.37 13.90
CA PHE A 31 5.30 8.80 14.16
C PHE A 31 5.75 10.22 13.70
N PHE A 32 5.37 10.69 12.51
CA PHE A 32 5.79 11.96 11.91
C PHE A 32 4.88 13.16 12.21
N ARG A 33 4.01 13.07 13.22
CA ARG A 33 3.09 14.18 13.58
C ARG A 33 3.81 15.41 14.17
N ARG A 34 5.12 15.33 14.44
CA ARG A 34 5.89 16.42 15.07
C ARG A 34 6.60 17.37 14.10
N LEU A 35 6.53 17.17 12.77
CA LEU A 35 7.35 17.95 11.82
C LEU A 35 6.59 18.77 10.76
N SER A 36 5.26 18.78 10.68
CA SER A 36 4.59 19.85 9.92
C SER A 36 3.12 20.06 10.30
N ARG A 37 2.73 21.34 10.43
CA ARG A 37 1.35 21.81 10.65
C ARG A 37 0.46 21.69 9.40
N ARG A 38 0.90 21.00 8.34
CA ARG A 38 0.13 20.89 7.10
C ARG A 38 -0.55 19.53 7.02
N ARG A 39 -1.87 19.57 6.82
CA ARG A 39 -2.79 18.46 6.68
C ARG A 39 -2.50 17.65 5.41
N TRP A 40 -1.39 16.92 5.40
CA TRP A 40 -1.03 15.95 4.36
C TRP A 40 -0.62 14.65 5.05
N SER A 41 -1.25 13.57 4.61
CA SER A 41 -0.98 12.18 4.98
C SER A 41 0.51 11.84 4.84
N ASN A 42 1.18 11.49 5.94
CA ASN A 42 2.63 11.33 6.02
C ASN A 42 3.19 10.00 5.44
N TYR A 43 2.43 9.26 4.63
CA TYR A 43 2.88 7.98 4.06
C TYR A 43 2.96 7.99 2.53
N CYS A 44 2.00 8.63 1.83
CA CYS A 44 2.04 8.79 0.38
C CYS A 44 2.39 10.23 0.03
N ALA A 45 3.61 10.46 -0.43
CA ALA A 45 4.09 11.78 -0.83
C ALA A 45 4.27 11.82 -2.35
N GLN A 46 3.82 12.92 -2.95
CA GLN A 46 4.15 13.25 -4.33
C GLN A 46 5.53 13.89 -4.37
N ILE A 47 6.36 13.48 -5.33
CA ILE A 47 7.65 14.15 -5.57
C ILE A 47 7.36 15.51 -6.19
N SER A 48 7.78 16.58 -5.52
CA SER A 48 7.68 17.96 -6.04
C SER A 48 8.30 18.04 -7.44
N LYS A 49 7.62 18.74 -8.37
CA LYS A 49 8.10 18.99 -9.74
C LYS A 49 9.51 19.60 -9.78
N ILE A 50 9.89 20.34 -8.73
CA ILE A 50 11.23 20.92 -8.58
C ILE A 50 12.31 19.83 -8.54
N LYS A 51 12.00 18.67 -7.95
CA LYS A 51 12.91 17.52 -7.80
C LYS A 51 12.87 16.53 -8.97
N TRP A 52 12.11 16.82 -10.02
CA TRP A 52 12.03 15.91 -11.17
C TRP A 52 13.34 15.87 -11.97
N SER A 53 13.67 14.68 -12.46
CA SER A 53 14.77 14.50 -13.41
C SER A 53 14.45 15.19 -14.74
N ARG A 54 15.48 15.42 -15.57
CA ARG A 54 15.29 16.00 -16.92
C ARG A 54 14.31 15.18 -17.76
N SER A 55 14.42 13.86 -17.72
CA SER A 55 13.52 12.95 -18.45
C SER A 55 12.08 13.03 -17.98
N GLN A 56 11.85 13.17 -16.66
CA GLN A 56 10.51 13.33 -16.10
C GLN A 56 9.87 14.65 -16.53
N LYS A 57 10.64 15.75 -16.54
CA LYS A 57 10.19 17.06 -17.03
C LYS A 57 9.85 17.02 -18.52
N GLY A 58 10.76 16.48 -19.35
CA GLY A 58 10.55 16.37 -20.79
C GLY A 58 9.34 15.48 -21.15
N PHE A 59 9.15 14.37 -20.45
CA PHE A 59 7.95 13.53 -20.61
C PHE A 59 6.66 14.29 -20.27
N PHE A 60 6.66 14.99 -19.13
CA PHE A 60 5.51 15.79 -18.71
C PHE A 60 5.17 16.88 -19.73
N GLU A 61 6.16 17.68 -20.15
CA GLU A 61 5.99 18.76 -21.13
C GLU A 61 5.48 18.22 -22.48
N SER A 62 6.03 17.09 -22.95
CA SER A 62 5.59 16.45 -24.19
C SER A 62 4.12 16.00 -24.10
N ALA A 63 3.71 15.42 -22.97
CA ALA A 63 2.33 15.02 -22.75
C ALA A 63 1.38 16.24 -22.71
N ILE A 64 1.78 17.34 -22.08
CA ILE A 64 0.99 18.58 -22.09
C ILE A 64 0.85 19.12 -23.52
N ASN A 65 1.94 19.16 -24.30
CA ASN A 65 1.92 19.64 -25.69
C ASN A 65 1.04 18.77 -26.61
N LEU A 66 0.91 17.48 -26.32
CA LEU A 66 0.00 16.57 -27.02
C LEU A 66 -1.47 16.69 -26.56
N GLY A 67 -1.78 17.60 -25.62
CA GLY A 67 -3.14 17.87 -25.16
C GLY A 67 -3.61 17.00 -24.00
N TYR A 68 -2.73 16.23 -23.34
CA TYR A 68 -3.11 15.50 -22.14
C TYR A 68 -3.31 16.47 -20.96
N ARG A 69 -4.37 16.23 -20.17
CA ARG A 69 -4.66 17.03 -18.98
C ARG A 69 -3.58 16.83 -17.90
N GLU A 70 -3.20 17.90 -17.22
CA GLU A 70 -2.42 17.80 -15.99
C GLU A 70 -3.30 17.29 -14.83
N THR A 71 -2.87 16.22 -14.16
CA THR A 71 -3.46 15.75 -12.90
C THR A 71 -2.56 16.07 -11.73
N ARG A 72 -3.10 16.81 -10.75
CA ARG A 72 -2.37 17.20 -9.53
C ARG A 72 -2.36 16.12 -8.45
N ASP A 73 -3.33 15.20 -8.46
CA ASP A 73 -3.36 14.05 -7.54
C ASP A 73 -3.86 12.82 -8.27
N MET A 74 -2.93 11.91 -8.58
CA MET A 74 -3.24 10.64 -9.27
C MET A 74 -4.02 9.66 -8.37
N ASN A 75 -4.21 9.95 -7.08
CA ASN A 75 -5.07 9.15 -6.21
C ASN A 75 -6.56 9.55 -6.29
N TYR A 76 -6.89 10.61 -7.02
CA TYR A 76 -8.29 11.00 -7.18
C TYR A 76 -9.03 9.94 -8.01
N PRO A 77 -10.27 9.55 -7.66
CA PRO A 77 -11.00 8.51 -8.39
C PRO A 77 -11.07 8.75 -9.90
N ASP A 78 -11.19 10.02 -10.31
CA ASP A 78 -11.31 10.44 -11.71
C ASP A 78 -9.97 10.97 -12.28
N ALA A 79 -8.85 10.63 -11.65
CA ALA A 79 -7.52 11.04 -12.10
C ALA A 79 -7.23 10.50 -13.51
N SER A 80 -6.79 11.39 -14.41
CA SER A 80 -6.43 11.04 -15.79
C SER A 80 -5.39 12.00 -16.35
N GLY A 81 -4.65 11.58 -17.38
CA GLY A 81 -3.59 12.40 -17.96
C GLY A 81 -2.27 12.28 -17.21
N VAL A 82 -1.52 13.37 -17.06
CA VAL A 82 -0.11 13.36 -16.65
C VAL A 82 0.13 14.18 -15.38
N GLY A 83 0.95 13.69 -14.46
CA GLY A 83 1.14 14.34 -13.17
C GLY A 83 2.15 13.65 -12.25
N PRO A 84 2.44 14.25 -11.09
CA PRO A 84 3.27 13.62 -10.07
C PRO A 84 2.62 12.33 -9.56
N PHE A 85 3.37 11.23 -9.62
CA PHE A 85 2.92 9.96 -9.09
C PHE A 85 3.10 9.93 -7.56
N PRO A 86 2.07 9.56 -6.78
CA PRO A 86 2.17 9.40 -5.34
C PRO A 86 2.98 8.15 -5.02
N CYS A 87 4.01 8.30 -4.18
CA CYS A 87 4.86 7.19 -3.76
C CYS A 87 4.82 7.04 -2.24
N ASN A 88 5.06 5.81 -1.76
CA ASN A 88 5.22 5.50 -0.33
C ASN A 88 6.60 5.92 0.20
N ASN A 89 7.08 7.09 -0.22
CA ASN A 89 8.43 7.60 0.02
C ASN A 89 8.42 9.04 0.57
N PRO A 90 7.79 9.30 1.73
CA PRO A 90 7.82 10.61 2.34
C PRO A 90 9.27 11.05 2.58
N ASN A 91 9.60 12.28 2.17
CA ASN A 91 10.95 12.84 2.25
C ASN A 91 12.04 11.98 1.57
N GLY A 92 11.67 11.16 0.58
CA GLY A 92 12.60 10.27 -0.12
C GLY A 92 12.87 8.93 0.59
N ILE A 93 12.32 8.70 1.78
CA ILE A 93 12.53 7.47 2.55
C ILE A 93 11.38 6.51 2.27
N ARG A 94 11.68 5.31 1.76
CA ARG A 94 10.67 4.28 1.53
C ARG A 94 10.06 3.79 2.83
N ILE A 95 8.73 3.81 2.92
CA ILE A 95 7.98 3.22 4.02
C ILE A 95 7.27 1.96 3.52
N SER A 96 7.72 0.81 4.02
CA SER A 96 7.09 -0.48 3.75
C SER A 96 5.86 -0.70 4.65
N THR A 97 5.06 -1.72 4.33
CA THR A 97 3.93 -2.15 5.19
C THR A 97 4.42 -2.58 6.58
N ALA A 98 5.57 -3.24 6.68
CA ALA A 98 6.19 -3.60 7.95
C ALA A 98 6.54 -2.36 8.80
N VAL A 99 7.07 -1.29 8.18
CA VAL A 99 7.37 -0.04 8.90
C VAL A 99 6.09 0.71 9.24
N GLY A 100 5.16 0.86 8.30
CA GLY A 100 3.94 1.66 8.48
C GLY A 100 2.90 1.03 9.41
N HIS A 101 2.84 -0.30 9.50
CA HIS A 101 1.82 -1.01 10.28
C HIS A 101 2.42 -1.85 11.40
N LEU A 102 3.38 -2.72 11.07
CA LEU A 102 3.85 -3.73 12.02
C LEU A 102 4.67 -3.09 13.14
N SER A 103 5.62 -2.20 12.81
CA SER A 103 6.52 -1.56 13.79
C SER A 103 5.77 -0.89 14.94
N GLN A 104 4.65 -0.23 14.63
CA GLN A 104 3.83 0.49 15.62
C GLN A 104 3.02 -0.44 16.51
N ALA A 105 2.77 -1.68 16.09
CA ALA A 105 1.97 -2.65 16.82
C ALA A 105 2.81 -3.69 17.58
N ARG A 106 4.12 -3.76 17.35
CA ARG A 106 5.02 -4.80 17.91
C ARG A 106 5.03 -4.90 19.44
N HIS A 107 4.72 -3.81 20.14
CA HIS A 107 4.71 -3.79 21.61
C HIS A 107 3.47 -4.44 22.22
N ARG A 108 2.47 -4.81 21.41
CA ARG A 108 1.21 -5.37 21.91
C ARG A 108 1.42 -6.83 22.30
N LEU A 109 1.00 -7.19 23.51
CA LEU A 109 1.14 -8.55 24.05
C LEU A 109 0.35 -9.61 23.26
N ASN A 110 -0.66 -9.19 22.50
CA ASN A 110 -1.49 -10.07 21.68
C ASN A 110 -0.99 -10.23 20.22
N LEU A 111 0.24 -9.79 19.93
CA LEU A 111 0.83 -9.90 18.59
C LEU A 111 2.23 -10.53 18.68
N THR A 112 2.36 -11.74 18.16
CA THR A 112 3.65 -12.41 17.98
C THR A 112 4.04 -12.37 16.51
N VAL A 113 5.26 -11.92 16.25
CA VAL A 113 5.84 -11.90 14.89
C VAL A 113 6.97 -12.90 14.87
N SER A 114 6.86 -13.92 14.02
CA SER A 114 7.90 -14.93 13.81
C SER A 114 8.59 -14.67 12.46
N PRO A 115 9.71 -13.91 12.43
CA PRO A 115 10.47 -13.72 11.20
C PRO A 115 11.22 -15.01 10.83
N ASN A 116 11.58 -15.13 9.53
CA ASN A 116 12.31 -16.30 9.01
C ASN A 116 11.60 -17.64 9.30
N SER A 117 10.27 -17.60 9.33
CA SER A 117 9.43 -18.78 9.54
C SER A 117 8.64 -19.05 8.28
N THR A 118 8.86 -20.22 7.67
CA THR A 118 8.18 -20.64 6.45
C THR A 118 7.13 -21.67 6.80
N VAL A 119 5.89 -21.45 6.34
CA VAL A 119 4.82 -22.45 6.47
C VAL A 119 4.95 -23.41 5.31
N ASN A 120 5.28 -24.67 5.60
CA ASN A 120 5.48 -25.71 4.59
C ASN A 120 4.19 -26.47 4.29
N LYS A 121 3.34 -26.69 5.31
CA LYS A 121 2.07 -27.41 5.16
C LYS A 121 0.98 -26.81 6.04
N ILE A 122 -0.25 -26.90 5.53
CA ILE A 122 -1.47 -26.62 6.28
C ILE A 122 -2.10 -27.98 6.60
N ILE A 123 -2.29 -28.27 7.88
CA ILE A 123 -2.86 -29.53 8.35
C ILE A 123 -4.35 -29.30 8.59
N LEU A 124 -5.17 -30.15 7.96
CA LEU A 124 -6.62 -30.10 8.04
C LEU A 124 -7.13 -31.26 8.90
N ASP A 125 -8.08 -30.96 9.78
CA ASP A 125 -8.96 -31.95 10.39
C ASP A 125 -10.35 -31.80 9.76
N LYS A 126 -10.74 -32.80 8.96
CA LYS A 126 -11.95 -32.77 8.12
C LYS A 126 -11.98 -31.54 7.19
N GLN A 127 -12.81 -30.56 7.51
CA GLN A 127 -13.00 -29.31 6.75
C GLN A 127 -12.49 -28.08 7.50
N LYS A 128 -11.72 -28.25 8.58
CA LYS A 128 -11.16 -27.15 9.37
C LYS A 128 -9.64 -27.25 9.41
N VAL A 129 -8.97 -26.11 9.40
CA VAL A 129 -7.53 -26.04 9.66
C VAL A 129 -7.31 -26.34 11.14
N SER A 130 -6.44 -27.30 11.44
CA SER A 130 -6.10 -27.69 12.81
C SER A 130 -4.74 -27.17 13.24
N SER A 131 -3.76 -27.18 12.33
CA SER A 131 -2.41 -26.70 12.60
C SER A 131 -1.61 -26.41 11.31
N LEU A 132 -0.43 -25.83 11.49
CA LEU A 132 0.53 -25.48 10.45
C LEU A 132 1.87 -26.14 10.75
N GLU A 133 2.49 -26.76 9.75
CA GLU A 133 3.89 -27.18 9.82
C GLU A 133 4.77 -25.98 9.44
N VAL A 134 5.57 -25.51 10.39
CA VAL A 134 6.38 -24.30 10.26
C VAL A 134 7.85 -24.64 10.45
N GLU A 135 8.68 -24.13 9.55
CA GLU A 135 10.13 -24.24 9.64
C GLU A 135 10.73 -22.91 10.09
N SER A 136 11.41 -22.91 11.24
CA SER A 136 12.07 -21.73 11.80
C SER A 136 13.24 -22.16 12.70
N GLY A 137 14.42 -22.38 12.11
CA GLY A 137 15.56 -22.99 12.82
C GLY A 137 15.34 -24.46 13.21
N GLY A 138 14.25 -25.05 12.73
CA GLY A 138 13.75 -26.38 13.04
C GLY A 138 12.27 -26.48 12.67
N VAL A 139 11.80 -27.70 12.38
CA VAL A 139 10.40 -27.96 12.04
C VAL A 139 9.59 -28.12 13.32
N HIS A 140 8.50 -27.35 13.44
CA HIS A 140 7.56 -27.44 14.55
C HIS A 140 6.13 -27.21 14.07
N THR A 141 5.17 -27.51 14.94
CA THR A 141 3.74 -27.32 14.66
C THR A 141 3.23 -26.07 15.35
N SER A 142 2.47 -25.25 14.64
CA SER A 142 1.77 -24.08 15.19
C SER A 142 0.26 -24.24 15.06
N HIS A 143 -0.48 -23.87 16.10
CA HIS A 143 -1.94 -24.03 16.16
C HIS A 143 -2.65 -22.68 16.03
N GLY A 144 -3.82 -22.67 15.40
CA GLY A 144 -4.64 -21.48 15.27
C GLY A 144 -6.07 -21.81 14.86
N GLU A 145 -7.03 -21.07 15.41
CA GLU A 145 -8.45 -21.25 15.08
C GLU A 145 -8.80 -20.73 13.69
N ASN A 146 -8.16 -19.63 13.29
CA ASN A 146 -8.37 -18.96 12.00
C ASN A 146 -7.01 -18.75 11.31
N VAL A 147 -6.92 -19.17 10.04
CA VAL A 147 -5.72 -19.02 9.21
C VAL A 147 -6.03 -18.13 8.02
N VAL A 148 -5.24 -17.07 7.85
CA VAL A 148 -5.35 -16.12 6.74
C VAL A 148 -4.10 -16.24 5.87
N LEU A 149 -4.29 -16.59 4.61
CA LEU A 149 -3.20 -16.67 3.63
C LEU A 149 -2.96 -15.30 3.00
N ALA A 150 -1.74 -14.79 3.13
CA ALA A 150 -1.33 -13.48 2.62
C ALA A 150 0.03 -13.53 1.91
N GLN A 151 0.43 -14.70 1.40
CA GLN A 151 1.64 -14.86 0.61
C GLN A 151 1.45 -14.19 -0.76
N VAL A 152 2.44 -13.41 -1.18
CA VAL A 152 2.51 -12.83 -2.52
C VAL A 152 3.35 -13.79 -3.37
N LEU A 153 2.80 -14.21 -4.51
CA LEU A 153 3.49 -15.02 -5.54
C LEU A 153 4.42 -14.14 -6.39
#